data_AF-A0A838IPP7-F1
#
_entry.id   AF-A0A838IPP7-F1
#
_cell.length_a   1.000
_cell.length_b   1.000
_cell.length_c   1.000
_cell.angle_alpha   90.00
_cell.angle_beta   90.00
_cell.angle_gamma   90.00
#
_symmetry.space_group_name_H-M   'P 1'
#
loop_
_entity.id
_entity.type
_entity.pdbx_description
1 polymer ?
#
loop_
_entity_poly.entity_id
_entity_poly.type
_entity_poly.pdbx_seq_one_letter_code
_entity_poly.pdbx_strand_id
1 'polypeptide(L)'
;MLLVGDLNDTKISCSLIQASVFGLGSGAQPRASLMVDRTFLKQHAASMAEMEMLFEENPGLFGHILDRKTTETDGAGVGHKSDEKSATGPDDEPLIVEQNDQPDGGAKGWIYFHITSRVHFQRRIFEREEVKEMLRKHCLHYARVCEVALLNYCFMDNHFHLNVAVRVEALACFNASKFVGCIKQQFTNEYKIWFNGPYRREKRHRPKELGNGTLWEGRPHIERIEDDAQFAACTLYIEANRLRACSGAQLDALEEPPMLRTHDDEEARLQPCYEELLERVQSYRYQSARWYIGGCQGEEPALTDGTDGNWASEQELELWWEVPVRDLPKGWRKVWFKERPGILKPTLAHARSYMENPFIARLGSTPQARGRTFARLLMSTCWHGRNRRVCDDDEGNEPGVVDF
;
A
#
# COMPACT_ATOMS: atom_id res chain seq x y z
N MET A 1 20.96 -22.46 -29.56
CA MET A 1 21.73 -22.34 -28.31
C MET A 1 20.89 -21.50 -27.35
N LEU A 2 20.02 -22.17 -26.57
CA LEU A 2 19.08 -21.56 -25.63
C LEU A 2 19.69 -21.67 -24.23
N LEU A 3 20.20 -20.57 -23.69
CA LEU A 3 20.56 -20.46 -22.28
C LEU A 3 19.27 -20.29 -21.48
N VAL A 4 18.76 -21.39 -20.91
CA VAL A 4 17.77 -21.34 -19.84
C VAL A 4 18.57 -21.23 -18.55
N GLY A 5 18.78 -20.00 -18.08
CA GLY A 5 19.37 -19.76 -16.76
C GLY A 5 18.30 -19.96 -15.70
N ASP A 6 18.53 -20.89 -14.77
CA ASP A 6 17.81 -20.99 -13.51
C ASP A 6 18.07 -19.70 -12.70
N LEU A 7 17.14 -18.77 -12.79
CA LEU A 7 17.11 -17.54 -12.00
C LEU A 7 16.02 -17.69 -10.95
N ASN A 8 16.33 -18.27 -9.78
CA ASN A 8 15.48 -18.14 -8.58
C ASN A 8 16.11 -18.51 -7.23
N ASP A 9 17.44 -18.48 -7.08
CA ASP A 9 18.07 -18.50 -5.75
C ASP A 9 18.27 -17.07 -5.23
N THR A 10 17.18 -16.37 -4.94
CA THR A 10 17.27 -15.13 -4.14
C THR A 10 17.33 -15.53 -2.68
N LYS A 11 18.52 -15.80 -2.14
CA LYS A 11 18.72 -15.94 -0.70
C LYS A 11 18.42 -14.59 -0.05
N ILE A 12 17.28 -14.48 0.60
CA ILE A 12 17.02 -13.39 1.54
C ILE A 12 17.71 -13.81 2.84
N SER A 13 19.00 -13.49 2.99
CA SER A 13 19.66 -13.62 4.31
C SER A 13 19.22 -12.45 5.17
N CYS A 14 18.63 -12.74 6.33
CA CYS A 14 18.51 -11.80 7.43
C CYS A 14 19.37 -12.37 8.55
N SER A 15 20.55 -11.79 8.76
CA SER A 15 21.48 -12.23 9.80
C SER A 15 21.03 -11.78 11.20
N LEU A 16 21.08 -12.76 12.12
CA LEU A 16 20.74 -12.86 13.54
C LEU A 16 20.79 -11.62 14.48
N ILE A 17 19.86 -11.62 15.45
CA ILE A 17 20.13 -11.47 16.90
C ILE A 17 19.41 -12.61 17.65
N GLN A 18 20.14 -13.34 18.53
CA GLN A 18 19.60 -14.38 19.43
C GLN A 18 18.70 -13.76 20.52
N ALA A 19 17.54 -14.37 20.78
CA ALA A 19 16.78 -14.15 22.00
C ALA A 19 16.27 -15.48 22.57
N SER A 20 16.44 -15.58 23.89
CA SER A 20 16.37 -16.75 24.76
C SER A 20 14.98 -17.36 24.92
N VAL A 21 14.94 -18.69 25.07
CA VAL A 21 13.75 -19.51 25.33
C VAL A 21 13.38 -19.47 26.82
N PHE A 22 12.16 -19.02 27.13
CA PHE A 22 11.34 -19.37 28.31
C PHE A 22 9.88 -19.31 27.83
N GLY A 23 8.90 -20.11 28.21
CA GLY A 23 8.71 -21.22 29.14
C GLY A 23 7.18 -21.44 29.15
N LEU A 24 6.72 -22.69 29.03
CA LEU A 24 5.31 -23.06 28.84
C LEU A 24 4.43 -22.70 30.04
N GLY A 25 3.20 -22.24 29.77
CA GLY A 25 2.12 -22.11 30.76
C GLY A 25 0.74 -22.16 30.12
N SER A 26 -0.04 -23.18 30.45
CA SER A 26 -1.39 -23.49 29.99
C SER A 26 -2.48 -22.79 30.81
N GLY A 27 -3.66 -22.54 30.22
CA GLY A 27 -4.89 -22.37 31.02
C GLY A 27 -6.01 -21.49 30.45
N ALA A 28 -7.09 -22.15 30.03
CA ALA A 28 -8.52 -21.78 30.10
C ALA A 28 -9.06 -20.51 29.38
N GLN A 29 -10.03 -20.74 28.49
CA GLN A 29 -10.98 -19.73 27.97
C GLN A 29 -12.16 -19.50 28.93
N PRO A 30 -12.73 -18.29 28.96
CA PRO A 30 -14.15 -18.11 29.16
C PRO A 30 -14.82 -17.43 27.95
N ARG A 31 -16.00 -17.94 27.57
CA ARG A 31 -16.95 -17.30 26.66
C ARG A 31 -17.52 -16.05 27.33
N ALA A 32 -17.31 -14.87 26.74
CA ALA A 32 -18.00 -13.65 27.11
C ALA A 32 -19.14 -13.35 26.11
N SER A 33 -20.34 -13.20 26.65
CA SER A 33 -21.53 -12.70 25.97
C SER A 33 -21.35 -11.21 25.64
N LEU A 34 -21.56 -10.84 24.38
CA LEU A 34 -21.41 -9.47 23.89
C LEU A 34 -22.64 -8.63 24.29
N MET A 35 -22.57 -7.94 25.43
CA MET A 35 -23.43 -6.77 25.68
C MET A 35 -22.74 -5.54 25.09
N VAL A 36 -23.36 -4.94 24.07
CA VAL A 36 -22.89 -3.69 23.49
C VAL A 36 -23.12 -2.57 24.50
N ASP A 37 -22.03 -2.10 25.09
CA ASP A 37 -22.00 -1.02 26.06
C ASP A 37 -22.39 0.31 25.38
N ARG A 38 -23.37 1.03 25.94
CA ARG A 38 -23.77 2.36 25.46
C ARG A 38 -22.65 3.40 25.61
N THR A 39 -21.64 3.13 26.43
CA THR A 39 -20.43 3.95 26.58
C THR A 39 -19.53 3.86 25.34
N PHE A 40 -19.45 2.69 24.71
CA PHE A 40 -18.73 2.45 23.45
C PHE A 40 -19.33 3.26 22.28
N LEU A 41 -20.67 3.31 22.20
CA LEU A 41 -21.38 4.10 21.18
C LEU A 41 -21.18 5.62 21.36
N LYS A 42 -21.07 6.10 22.60
CA LYS A 42 -20.79 7.53 22.88
C LYS A 42 -19.35 7.92 22.57
N GLN A 43 -18.38 7.05 22.85
CA GLN A 43 -16.97 7.25 22.47
C GLN A 43 -16.80 7.24 20.94
N HIS A 44 -17.52 6.38 20.22
CA HIS A 44 -17.49 6.34 18.75
C HIS A 44 -18.09 7.59 18.09
N ALA A 45 -19.19 8.13 18.62
CA ALA A 45 -19.78 9.36 18.10
C ALA A 45 -18.87 10.58 18.33
N ALA A 46 -18.19 10.65 19.48
CA ALA A 46 -17.19 11.68 19.76
C ALA A 46 -15.98 11.57 18.82
N SER A 47 -15.48 10.35 18.57
CA SER A 47 -14.32 10.13 17.68
C SER A 47 -14.61 10.48 16.21
N MET A 48 -15.85 10.35 15.73
CA MET A 48 -16.24 10.77 14.38
C MET A 48 -16.37 12.28 14.26
N ALA A 49 -16.97 12.94 15.26
CA ALA A 49 -17.00 14.40 15.33
C ALA A 49 -15.59 14.99 15.51
N GLU A 50 -14.69 14.31 16.23
CA GLU A 50 -13.28 14.66 16.33
C GLU A 50 -12.56 14.45 15.00
N MET A 51 -12.85 13.40 14.23
CA MET A 51 -12.26 13.24 12.89
C MET A 51 -12.73 14.34 11.94
N GLU A 52 -14.02 14.66 11.94
CA GLU A 52 -14.59 15.77 11.16
C GLU A 52 -14.03 17.13 11.61
N MET A 53 -13.98 17.41 12.92
CA MET A 53 -13.33 18.61 13.45
C MET A 53 -11.84 18.63 13.11
N LEU A 54 -11.11 17.51 13.18
CA LEU A 54 -9.71 17.46 12.77
C LEU A 54 -9.55 17.80 11.28
N PHE A 55 -10.50 17.40 10.42
CA PHE A 55 -10.52 17.80 9.02
C PHE A 55 -10.82 19.31 8.83
N GLU A 56 -11.69 19.88 9.65
CA GLU A 56 -12.09 21.29 9.60
C GLU A 56 -11.07 22.24 10.26
N GLU A 57 -10.48 21.84 11.39
CA GLU A 57 -9.55 22.61 12.22
C GLU A 57 -8.10 22.48 11.78
N ASN A 58 -7.72 21.38 11.11
CA ASN A 58 -6.39 21.18 10.56
C ASN A 58 -6.40 20.97 9.04
N PRO A 59 -6.87 21.96 8.25
CA PRO A 59 -6.80 21.89 6.80
C PRO A 59 -5.35 21.68 6.35
N GLY A 60 -4.35 22.16 7.10
CA GLY A 60 -2.92 21.96 6.86
C GLY A 60 -2.39 20.53 7.06
N LEU A 61 -3.12 19.60 7.69
CA LEU A 61 -2.62 18.23 7.95
C LEU A 61 -2.26 17.47 6.66
N PHE A 62 -3.07 17.65 5.60
CA PHE A 62 -2.73 17.13 4.27
C PHE A 62 -1.64 17.95 3.56
N GLY A 63 -1.49 19.23 3.90
CA GLY A 63 -0.44 20.11 3.38
C GLY A 63 0.92 19.69 3.91
N HIS A 64 1.07 19.44 5.21
CA HIS A 64 2.34 19.00 5.80
C HIS A 64 2.81 17.61 5.35
N ILE A 65 1.88 16.68 5.03
CA ILE A 65 2.21 15.40 4.36
C ILE A 65 2.70 15.64 2.91
N LEU A 66 2.32 16.76 2.28
CA LEU A 66 2.68 17.12 0.92
C LEU A 66 3.89 18.09 0.82
N ASP A 67 4.10 18.99 1.78
CA ASP A 67 5.10 20.07 1.74
C ASP A 67 6.50 19.66 2.20
N ARG A 68 6.64 18.50 2.86
CA ARG A 68 7.97 17.87 3.02
C ARG A 68 8.59 17.44 1.67
N LYS A 69 7.87 17.55 0.54
CA LYS A 69 8.30 17.07 -0.78
C LYS A 69 9.18 18.02 -1.61
N THR A 70 9.44 19.26 -1.21
CA THR A 70 9.97 20.28 -2.15
C THR A 70 11.32 20.91 -1.81
N THR A 71 12.02 20.53 -0.74
CA THR A 71 13.26 21.25 -0.32
C THR A 71 14.59 20.53 -0.54
N GLU A 72 14.68 19.35 -1.16
CA GLU A 72 15.96 18.60 -1.20
C GLU A 72 16.52 18.16 -2.58
N THR A 73 15.98 18.57 -3.73
CA THR A 73 16.53 18.07 -5.03
C THR A 73 16.81 19.07 -6.14
N ASP A 74 16.99 20.36 -5.88
CA ASP A 74 17.45 21.30 -6.91
C ASP A 74 18.80 21.94 -6.56
N GLY A 75 19.87 21.29 -7.01
CA GLY A 75 21.23 21.77 -6.82
C GLY A 75 22.30 20.95 -7.53
N ALA A 76 22.15 20.67 -8.84
CA ALA A 76 23.24 20.12 -9.64
C ALA A 76 23.38 20.86 -10.97
N GLY A 77 24.20 21.91 -10.95
CA GLY A 77 24.67 22.61 -12.13
C GLY A 77 25.51 21.71 -13.04
N VAL A 78 25.33 21.91 -14.34
CA VAL A 78 26.08 21.25 -15.41
C VAL A 78 27.54 21.70 -15.37
N GLY A 79 28.44 20.78 -15.01
CA GLY A 79 29.89 20.95 -15.10
C GLY A 79 30.56 19.63 -15.49
N HIS A 80 31.07 19.56 -16.73
CA HIS A 80 31.91 18.46 -17.20
C HIS A 80 33.25 18.42 -16.44
N LYS A 81 33.65 17.22 -15.97
CA LYS A 81 35.02 16.68 -16.12
C LYS A 81 35.06 15.20 -15.76
N SER A 82 35.76 14.45 -16.60
CA SER A 82 36.21 13.08 -16.43
C SER A 82 37.03 12.91 -15.15
N ASP A 83 36.79 11.84 -14.39
CA ASP A 83 37.83 11.09 -13.68
C ASP A 83 37.30 9.75 -13.16
N GLU A 84 38.07 8.69 -13.43
CA GLU A 84 37.92 7.36 -12.83
C GLU A 84 38.11 7.44 -11.31
N LYS A 85 37.14 6.95 -10.54
CA LYS A 85 37.36 6.54 -9.13
C LYS A 85 36.33 5.52 -8.68
N SER A 86 36.86 4.56 -7.92
CA SER A 86 36.25 3.35 -7.38
C SER A 86 34.90 3.56 -6.69
N ALA A 87 33.89 2.79 -7.13
CA ALA A 87 32.60 2.69 -6.47
C ALA A 87 32.68 1.75 -5.26
N THR A 88 33.04 2.30 -4.09
CA THR A 88 32.53 1.80 -2.81
C THR A 88 31.22 2.54 -2.57
N GLY A 89 30.09 1.85 -2.78
CA GLY A 89 28.77 2.42 -2.58
C GLY A 89 28.56 2.84 -1.12
N PRO A 90 27.73 3.85 -0.84
CA PRO A 90 27.41 4.27 0.52
C PRO A 90 26.69 3.12 1.24
N ASP A 91 27.18 2.83 2.45
CA ASP A 91 26.72 1.76 3.32
C ASP A 91 25.20 1.80 3.53
N ASP A 92 24.57 0.62 3.45
CA ASP A 92 23.18 0.38 3.80
C ASP A 92 23.00 0.55 5.32
N GLU A 93 23.04 1.78 5.83
CA GLU A 93 22.58 2.00 7.20
C GLU A 93 21.07 1.71 7.23
N PRO A 94 20.64 0.68 7.99
CA PRO A 94 19.22 0.41 8.15
C PRO A 94 18.57 1.68 8.72
N LEU A 95 17.34 1.97 8.30
CA LEU A 95 16.54 2.99 8.97
C LEU A 95 16.29 2.50 10.40
N ILE A 96 17.19 2.83 11.33
CA ILE A 96 17.06 2.49 12.74
C ILE A 96 16.02 3.45 13.28
N VAL A 97 14.77 3.00 13.31
CA VAL A 97 13.71 3.69 14.05
C VAL A 97 14.06 3.51 15.52
N GLU A 98 14.63 4.54 16.13
CA GLU A 98 14.91 4.54 17.57
C GLU A 98 13.61 4.26 18.34
N GLN A 99 13.68 3.35 19.31
CA GLN A 99 12.57 2.88 20.15
C GLN A 99 12.03 3.94 21.13
N ASN A 100 12.18 5.24 20.84
CA ASN A 100 11.81 6.28 21.78
C ASN A 100 10.29 6.41 21.89
N ASP A 101 9.82 6.32 23.13
CA ASP A 101 8.46 6.54 23.63
C ASP A 101 7.37 5.66 23.00
N GLN A 102 7.19 4.46 23.53
CA GLN A 102 5.95 3.70 23.32
C GLN A 102 4.77 4.47 23.95
N PRO A 103 3.76 4.86 23.18
CA PRO A 103 2.55 5.41 23.75
C PRO A 103 1.86 4.32 24.58
N ASP A 104 1.75 4.57 25.89
CA ASP A 104 1.22 3.68 26.94
C ASP A 104 -0.29 3.36 26.80
N GLY A 105 -0.89 3.51 25.62
CA GLY A 105 -2.31 3.30 25.43
C GLY A 105 -2.73 3.02 24.00
N GLY A 106 -3.01 1.74 23.69
CA GLY A 106 -4.31 1.47 23.05
C GLY A 106 -4.37 0.78 21.69
N ALA A 107 -3.27 0.38 21.06
CA ALA A 107 -3.33 -0.61 19.96
C ALA A 107 -2.26 -1.68 20.18
N LYS A 108 -2.69 -2.89 20.51
CA LYS A 108 -1.79 -4.03 20.70
C LYS A 108 -1.00 -4.30 19.42
N GLY A 109 0.27 -3.88 19.43
CA GLY A 109 1.37 -4.56 18.77
C GLY A 109 1.55 -4.32 17.27
N TRP A 110 1.16 -3.17 16.70
CA TRP A 110 1.44 -2.86 15.28
C TRP A 110 2.07 -1.49 15.08
N ILE A 111 3.03 -1.41 14.14
CA ILE A 111 3.61 -0.17 13.61
C ILE A 111 3.21 -0.03 12.15
N TYR A 112 2.78 1.17 11.76
CA TYR A 112 2.23 1.46 10.44
C TYR A 112 3.23 2.28 9.60
N PHE A 113 3.26 2.00 8.29
CA PHE A 113 4.11 2.72 7.34
C PHE A 113 3.33 3.07 6.07
N HIS A 114 3.51 4.30 5.59
CA HIS A 114 3.16 4.71 4.23
C HIS A 114 4.39 4.55 3.33
N ILE A 115 4.22 3.83 2.24
CA ILE A 115 5.28 3.55 1.28
C ILE A 115 4.86 4.07 -0.08
N THR A 116 5.74 4.81 -0.74
CA THR A 116 5.56 5.26 -2.13
C THR A 116 6.78 4.90 -2.96
N SER A 117 6.58 4.34 -4.16
CA SER A 117 7.66 4.09 -5.11
C SER A 117 7.26 4.51 -6.52
N ARG A 118 8.14 5.30 -7.15
CA ARG A 118 7.96 5.86 -8.48
C ARG A 118 8.75 5.09 -9.54
N VAL A 119 8.28 5.17 -10.76
CA VAL A 119 8.91 4.60 -11.96
C VAL A 119 9.77 5.69 -12.59
N HIS A 120 10.95 5.29 -13.07
CA HIS A 120 11.92 6.22 -13.63
C HIS A 120 11.34 7.03 -14.80
N PHE A 121 11.66 8.33 -14.86
CA PHE A 121 11.18 9.27 -15.88
C PHE A 121 9.65 9.34 -15.98
N GLN A 122 8.94 9.14 -14.85
CA GLN A 122 7.48 9.16 -14.78
C GLN A 122 6.79 8.25 -15.82
N ARG A 123 7.48 7.20 -16.26
CA ARG A 123 6.97 6.31 -17.31
C ARG A 123 5.72 5.60 -16.82
N ARG A 124 4.69 5.57 -17.67
CA ARG A 124 3.39 4.94 -17.37
C ARG A 124 3.41 3.42 -17.54
N ILE A 125 4.34 2.72 -16.89
CA ILE A 125 4.50 1.26 -17.06
C ILE A 125 3.29 0.46 -16.55
N PHE A 126 2.51 1.03 -15.62
CA PHE A 126 1.34 0.39 -15.03
C PHE A 126 0.03 0.76 -15.76
N GLU A 127 0.09 1.35 -16.96
CA GLU A 127 -1.11 1.70 -17.72
C GLU A 127 -1.97 0.46 -18.02
N ARG A 128 -1.33 -0.70 -18.24
CA ARG A 128 -2.01 -1.97 -18.52
C ARG A 128 -2.36 -2.75 -17.25
N GLU A 129 -3.57 -3.32 -17.24
CA GLU A 129 -4.05 -4.13 -16.12
C GLU A 129 -3.19 -5.36 -15.86
N GLU A 130 -2.69 -6.04 -16.89
CA GLU A 130 -1.88 -7.24 -16.71
C GLU A 130 -0.58 -6.94 -15.95
N VAL A 131 -0.05 -5.72 -16.12
CA VAL A 131 1.16 -5.26 -15.41
C VAL A 131 0.83 -4.91 -13.96
N LYS A 132 -0.29 -4.21 -13.72
CA LYS A 132 -0.78 -3.97 -12.35
C LYS A 132 -1.05 -5.27 -11.60
N GLU A 133 -1.54 -6.30 -12.28
CA GLU A 133 -1.74 -7.63 -11.70
C GLU A 133 -0.43 -8.31 -11.30
N MET A 134 0.66 -8.14 -12.07
CA MET A 134 1.99 -8.63 -11.67
C MET A 134 2.43 -7.97 -10.36
N LEU A 135 2.32 -6.63 -10.28
CA LEU A 135 2.67 -5.90 -9.08
C LEU A 135 1.81 -6.35 -7.88
N ARG A 136 0.50 -6.50 -8.07
CA ARG A 136 -0.44 -6.98 -7.05
C ARG A 136 0.00 -8.32 -6.45
N LYS A 137 0.33 -9.28 -7.32
CA LYS A 137 0.80 -10.61 -6.91
C LYS A 137 2.09 -10.55 -6.10
N HIS A 138 3.04 -9.69 -6.48
CA HIS A 138 4.29 -9.52 -5.73
C HIS A 138 4.07 -8.84 -4.39
N CYS A 139 3.22 -7.81 -4.31
CA CYS A 139 2.86 -7.19 -3.05
C CYS A 139 2.26 -8.21 -2.08
N LEU A 140 1.27 -9.01 -2.51
CA LEU A 140 0.68 -10.06 -1.69
C LEU A 140 1.67 -11.16 -1.30
N HIS A 141 2.50 -11.60 -2.25
CA HIS A 141 3.49 -12.63 -1.99
C HIS A 141 4.46 -12.18 -0.89
N TYR A 142 5.04 -10.99 -1.03
CA TYR A 142 6.00 -10.49 -0.07
C TYR A 142 5.36 -10.05 1.25
N ALA A 143 4.11 -9.58 1.24
CA ALA A 143 3.37 -9.32 2.47
C ALA A 143 3.28 -10.60 3.32
N ARG A 144 2.95 -11.74 2.71
CA ARG A 144 2.91 -13.04 3.39
C ARG A 144 4.27 -13.57 3.80
N VAL A 145 5.26 -13.46 2.92
CA VAL A 145 6.63 -13.91 3.22
C VAL A 145 7.20 -13.14 4.41
N CYS A 146 6.97 -11.83 4.46
CA CYS A 146 7.50 -10.97 5.50
C CYS A 146 6.58 -10.83 6.73
N GLU A 147 5.42 -11.51 6.74
CA GLU A 147 4.40 -11.41 7.79
C GLU A 147 3.95 -9.95 8.04
N VAL A 148 3.78 -9.21 6.95
CA VAL A 148 3.39 -7.79 6.91
C VAL A 148 1.93 -7.70 6.47
N ALA A 149 1.12 -6.96 7.23
CA ALA A 149 -0.24 -6.65 6.81
C ALA A 149 -0.20 -5.57 5.72
N LEU A 150 -0.87 -5.81 4.59
CA LEU A 150 -1.07 -4.82 3.53
C LEU A 150 -2.48 -4.28 3.65
N LEU A 151 -2.60 -3.04 4.14
CA LEU A 151 -3.86 -2.45 4.58
C LEU A 151 -4.54 -1.60 3.51
N ASN A 152 -3.74 -0.85 2.75
CA ASN A 152 -4.20 -0.03 1.64
C ASN A 152 -3.20 -0.08 0.50
N TYR A 153 -3.69 0.06 -0.72
CA TYR A 153 -2.85 0.21 -1.90
C TYR A 153 -3.56 1.00 -2.99
N CYS A 154 -2.79 1.76 -3.75
CA CYS A 154 -3.23 2.34 -5.01
C CYS A 154 -2.12 2.24 -6.04
N PHE A 155 -2.42 1.61 -7.18
CA PHE A 155 -1.50 1.53 -8.30
C PHE A 155 -1.88 2.61 -9.31
N MET A 156 -1.09 3.68 -9.32
CA MET A 156 -1.13 4.71 -10.35
C MET A 156 -0.43 4.18 -11.61
N ASP A 157 -0.40 4.98 -12.68
CA ASP A 157 0.18 4.50 -13.94
C ASP A 157 1.72 4.59 -13.95
N ASN A 158 2.29 5.51 -13.17
CA ASN A 158 3.73 5.77 -13.04
C ASN A 158 4.29 5.53 -11.62
N HIS A 159 3.47 5.21 -10.63
CA HIS A 159 3.91 4.94 -9.25
C HIS A 159 2.89 4.09 -8.49
N PHE A 160 3.25 3.66 -7.28
CA PHE A 160 2.31 3.02 -6.38
C PHE A 160 2.47 3.51 -4.94
N HIS A 161 1.38 3.42 -4.19
CA HIS A 161 1.34 3.64 -2.74
C HIS A 161 0.89 2.38 -2.01
N LEU A 162 1.45 2.13 -0.83
CA LEU A 162 1.04 1.08 0.09
C LEU A 162 0.92 1.67 1.50
N ASN A 163 -0.12 1.31 2.25
CA ASN A 163 -0.07 1.35 3.71
C ASN A 163 0.13 -0.07 4.21
N VAL A 164 1.19 -0.26 5.01
CA VAL A 164 1.51 -1.55 5.59
C VAL A 164 1.54 -1.46 7.11
N ALA A 165 1.27 -2.57 7.80
CA ALA A 165 1.46 -2.69 9.23
C ALA A 165 2.32 -3.90 9.56
N VAL A 166 3.19 -3.72 10.56
CA VAL A 166 4.14 -4.74 11.02
C VAL A 166 3.97 -4.94 12.51
N ARG A 167 3.99 -6.20 12.96
CA ARG A 167 3.87 -6.50 14.37
C ARG A 167 5.08 -5.95 15.13
N VAL A 168 4.87 -5.36 16.32
CA VAL A 168 5.95 -4.77 17.14
C VAL A 168 7.05 -5.80 17.43
N GLU A 169 6.67 -7.03 17.74
CA GLU A 169 7.57 -8.17 17.95
C GLU A 169 8.38 -8.57 16.70
N ALA A 170 7.89 -8.24 15.50
CA ALA A 170 8.58 -8.48 14.24
C ALA A 170 9.36 -7.26 13.73
N LEU A 171 9.16 -6.08 14.33
CA LEU A 171 9.73 -4.80 13.88
C LEU A 171 11.26 -4.85 13.82
N ALA A 172 11.90 -5.48 14.82
CA ALA A 172 13.36 -5.60 14.88
C ALA A 172 13.96 -6.33 13.65
N CYS A 173 13.17 -7.20 13.00
CA CYS A 173 13.58 -7.96 11.83
C CYS A 173 13.03 -7.37 10.51
N PHE A 174 12.17 -6.35 10.60
CA PHE A 174 11.53 -5.77 9.43
C PHE A 174 12.34 -4.62 8.87
N ASN A 175 12.69 -4.73 7.58
CA ASN A 175 13.31 -3.66 6.82
C ASN A 175 12.40 -3.29 5.66
N ALA A 176 11.74 -2.14 5.77
CA ALA A 176 10.77 -1.67 4.78
C ALA A 176 11.41 -1.47 3.40
N SER A 177 12.64 -0.93 3.32
CA SER A 177 13.37 -0.77 2.06
C SER A 177 13.65 -2.11 1.38
N LYS A 178 14.05 -3.12 2.15
CA LYS A 178 14.28 -4.48 1.64
C LYS A 178 12.98 -5.14 1.16
N PHE A 179 11.90 -4.99 1.93
CA PHE A 179 10.56 -5.47 1.55
C PHE A 179 10.13 -4.90 0.18
N VAL A 180 10.22 -3.58 0.02
CA VAL A 180 9.88 -2.91 -1.26
C VAL A 180 10.88 -3.26 -2.36
N GLY A 181 12.17 -3.38 -2.03
CA GLY A 181 13.22 -3.78 -2.96
C GLY A 181 12.96 -5.17 -3.55
N CYS A 182 12.53 -6.14 -2.75
CA CYS A 182 12.13 -7.46 -3.20
C CYS A 182 10.94 -7.41 -4.17
N ILE A 183 9.90 -6.64 -3.85
CA ILE A 183 8.75 -6.41 -4.75
C ILE A 183 9.22 -5.82 -6.08
N LYS A 184 10.01 -4.74 -6.03
CA LYS A 184 10.55 -4.02 -7.20
C LYS A 184 11.39 -4.94 -8.08
N GLN A 185 12.25 -5.76 -7.49
CA GLN A 185 13.13 -6.66 -8.24
C GLN A 185 12.35 -7.78 -8.95
N GLN A 186 11.44 -8.45 -8.24
CA GLN A 186 10.65 -9.53 -8.85
C GLN A 186 9.71 -9.00 -9.93
N PHE A 187 9.04 -7.87 -9.67
CA PHE A 187 8.25 -7.19 -10.67
C PHE A 187 9.08 -6.87 -11.92
N THR A 188 10.29 -6.34 -11.75
CA THR A 188 11.18 -5.99 -12.88
C THR A 188 11.50 -7.21 -13.73
N ASN A 189 11.76 -8.35 -13.10
CA ASN A 189 12.07 -9.59 -13.80
C ASN A 189 10.86 -10.10 -14.60
N GLU A 190 9.69 -10.17 -13.97
CA GLU A 190 8.44 -10.63 -14.63
C GLU A 190 8.02 -9.67 -15.74
N TYR A 191 8.07 -8.35 -15.48
CA TYR A 191 7.77 -7.31 -16.46
C TYR A 191 8.68 -7.40 -17.69
N LYS A 192 9.99 -7.61 -17.52
CA LYS A 192 10.93 -7.74 -18.65
C LYS A 192 10.58 -8.94 -19.54
N ILE A 193 10.15 -10.05 -18.96
CA ILE A 193 9.72 -11.25 -19.70
C ILE A 193 8.43 -10.95 -20.46
N TRP A 194 7.41 -10.42 -19.76
CA TRP A 194 6.13 -10.06 -20.38
C TRP A 194 6.29 -9.03 -21.50
N PHE A 195 7.11 -8.00 -21.25
CA PHE A 195 7.37 -6.95 -22.22
C PHE A 195 8.05 -7.51 -23.46
N ASN A 196 9.10 -8.33 -23.28
CA ASN A 196 9.86 -8.85 -24.41
C ASN A 196 9.14 -9.96 -25.19
N GLY A 197 8.17 -10.64 -24.58
CA GLY A 197 7.38 -11.70 -25.21
C GLY A 197 5.98 -11.22 -25.64
N PRO A 198 4.95 -11.41 -24.80
CA PRO A 198 3.57 -11.03 -25.08
C PRO A 198 3.39 -9.64 -25.69
N TYR A 199 3.88 -8.59 -25.02
CA TYR A 199 3.61 -7.21 -25.42
C TYR A 199 4.24 -6.85 -26.78
N ARG A 200 5.51 -7.21 -26.98
CA ARG A 200 6.20 -6.95 -28.26
C ARG A 200 5.58 -7.69 -29.44
N ARG A 201 5.12 -8.92 -29.25
CA ARG A 201 4.41 -9.67 -30.31
C ARG A 201 3.11 -9.00 -30.70
N GLU A 202 2.36 -8.50 -29.72
CA GLU A 202 1.10 -7.77 -29.93
C GLU A 202 1.34 -6.48 -30.73
N LYS A 203 2.30 -5.64 -30.31
CA LYS A 203 2.52 -4.32 -30.92
C LYS A 203 3.29 -4.34 -32.23
N ARG A 204 3.90 -5.47 -32.62
CA ARG A 204 4.73 -5.64 -33.84
C ARG A 204 5.81 -4.56 -34.02
N HIS A 205 6.18 -3.88 -32.94
CA HIS A 205 7.14 -2.79 -32.90
C HIS A 205 8.04 -3.00 -31.69
N ARG A 206 9.31 -2.61 -31.80
CA ARG A 206 10.23 -2.53 -30.67
C ARG A 206 10.30 -1.07 -30.26
N PRO A 207 9.63 -0.65 -29.16
CA PRO A 207 9.89 0.66 -28.60
C PRO A 207 11.39 0.79 -28.39
N LYS A 208 11.99 1.86 -28.94
CA LYS A 208 13.45 2.08 -28.91
C LYS A 208 14.00 2.17 -27.49
N GLU A 209 13.14 2.40 -26.50
CA GLU A 209 13.52 2.84 -25.17
C GLU A 209 12.77 2.08 -24.06
N LEU A 210 13.03 0.78 -23.90
CA LEU A 210 13.32 0.36 -22.53
C LEU A 210 14.79 0.66 -22.35
N GLY A 211 15.07 1.89 -21.90
CA GLY A 211 16.44 2.37 -21.73
C GLY A 211 17.26 1.36 -20.93
N ASN A 212 18.55 1.30 -21.21
CA ASN A 212 19.47 0.55 -20.37
C ASN A 212 19.44 1.19 -18.98
N GLY A 213 18.81 0.53 -17.99
CA GLY A 213 18.66 1.12 -16.66
C GLY A 213 17.66 0.40 -15.75
N THR A 214 17.49 0.96 -14.55
CA THR A 214 16.46 0.55 -13.58
C THR A 214 15.08 1.01 -14.05
N LEU A 215 14.04 0.20 -13.83
CA LEU A 215 12.65 0.62 -14.06
C LEU A 215 12.20 1.68 -13.04
N TRP A 216 12.86 1.71 -11.89
CA TRP A 216 12.41 2.45 -10.73
C TRP A 216 13.24 3.70 -10.51
N GLU A 217 12.58 4.75 -10.06
CA GLU A 217 13.22 5.97 -9.61
C GLU A 217 13.72 5.78 -8.18
N GLY A 218 15.03 5.96 -7.99
CA GLY A 218 15.68 6.03 -6.67
C GLY A 218 15.27 4.99 -5.63
N ARG A 219 15.38 5.41 -4.37
CA ARG A 219 14.92 4.68 -3.18
C ARG A 219 13.41 4.92 -3.01
N PRO A 220 12.65 3.93 -2.50
CA PRO A 220 11.26 4.17 -2.12
C PRO A 220 11.19 5.21 -1.00
N HIS A 221 10.16 6.05 -1.02
CA HIS A 221 9.83 6.91 0.11
C HIS A 221 9.05 6.09 1.14
N ILE A 222 9.48 6.14 2.39
CA ILE A 222 8.91 5.36 3.49
C ILE A 222 8.73 6.31 4.67
N GLU A 223 7.49 6.48 5.09
CA GLU A 223 7.12 7.32 6.23
C GLU A 223 6.42 6.46 7.28
N ARG A 224 6.82 6.63 8.54
CA ARG A 224 6.13 6.01 9.67
C ARG A 224 4.84 6.77 9.94
N ILE A 225 3.77 6.04 10.20
CA ILE A 225 2.49 6.59 10.59
C ILE A 225 2.40 6.48 12.12
N GLU A 226 2.29 7.63 12.79
CA GLU A 226 2.40 7.75 14.24
C GLU A 226 1.08 7.49 14.97
N ASP A 227 -0.05 7.83 14.35
CA ASP A 227 -1.37 7.68 14.97
C ASP A 227 -2.49 7.33 13.97
N ASP A 228 -3.68 7.04 14.53
CA ASP A 228 -4.88 6.67 13.77
C ASP A 228 -5.37 7.79 12.82
N ALA A 229 -5.18 9.06 13.20
CA ALA A 229 -5.63 10.19 12.38
C ALA A 229 -4.73 10.35 11.16
N GLN A 230 -3.42 10.23 11.33
CA GLN A 230 -2.46 10.17 10.22
C GLN A 230 -2.72 8.94 9.34
N PHE A 231 -3.03 7.78 9.93
CA PHE A 231 -3.40 6.59 9.16
C PHE A 231 -4.64 6.82 8.29
N ALA A 232 -5.68 7.43 8.84
CA ALA A 232 -6.90 7.81 8.11
C ALA A 232 -6.60 8.80 6.99
N ALA A 233 -5.78 9.83 7.27
CA ALA A 233 -5.38 10.83 6.29
C ALA A 233 -4.55 10.21 5.14
N CYS A 234 -3.55 9.38 5.43
CA CYS A 234 -2.77 8.64 4.43
C CYS A 234 -3.66 7.73 3.60
N THR A 235 -4.60 7.02 4.23
CA THR A 235 -5.58 6.18 3.52
C THR A 235 -6.40 7.00 2.55
N LEU A 236 -7.05 8.07 3.00
CA LEU A 236 -7.87 8.92 2.13
C LEU A 236 -7.04 9.59 1.04
N TYR A 237 -5.79 9.99 1.33
CA TYR A 237 -4.86 10.54 0.35
C TYR A 237 -4.56 9.56 -0.79
N ILE A 238 -4.16 8.33 -0.46
CA ILE A 238 -3.88 7.26 -1.43
C ILE A 238 -5.07 7.07 -2.37
N GLU A 239 -6.26 7.07 -1.78
CA GLU A 239 -7.50 6.72 -2.47
C GLU A 239 -8.00 7.89 -3.33
N ALA A 240 -7.84 9.12 -2.84
CA ALA A 240 -8.14 10.35 -3.58
C ALA A 240 -7.19 10.56 -4.77
N ASN A 241 -5.94 10.06 -4.69
CA ASN A 241 -4.93 10.33 -5.71
C ASN A 241 -5.36 9.80 -7.10
N ARG A 242 -5.96 8.60 -7.14
CA ARG A 242 -6.50 8.02 -8.39
C ARG A 242 -7.62 8.87 -8.97
N LEU A 243 -8.55 9.31 -8.13
CA LEU A 243 -9.66 10.16 -8.54
C LEU A 243 -9.17 11.49 -9.10
N ARG A 244 -8.21 12.14 -8.42
CA ARG A 244 -7.63 13.40 -8.88
C ARG A 244 -6.97 13.25 -10.25
N ALA A 245 -6.23 12.16 -10.47
CA ALA A 245 -5.57 11.90 -11.74
C ALA A 245 -6.54 11.58 -12.90
N CYS A 246 -7.63 10.86 -12.63
CA CYS A 246 -8.55 10.39 -13.68
C CYS A 246 -9.80 11.24 -13.89
N SER A 247 -10.20 12.02 -12.88
CA SER A 247 -11.46 12.77 -12.84
C SER A 247 -11.25 14.25 -12.46
N GLY A 248 -10.06 14.81 -12.67
CA GLY A 248 -9.73 16.19 -12.34
C GLY A 248 -10.77 17.20 -12.83
N ALA A 249 -11.09 17.20 -14.13
CA ALA A 249 -12.09 18.10 -14.70
C ALA A 249 -13.50 17.96 -14.08
N GLN A 250 -13.90 16.74 -13.71
CA GLN A 250 -15.18 16.52 -13.03
C GLN A 250 -15.15 17.03 -11.60
N LEU A 251 -14.03 16.83 -10.89
CA LEU A 251 -13.80 17.40 -9.56
C LEU A 251 -13.78 18.93 -9.62
N ASP A 252 -13.22 19.51 -10.68
CA ASP A 252 -13.17 20.96 -10.94
C ASP A 252 -14.52 21.56 -11.32
N ALA A 253 -15.46 20.73 -11.79
CA ALA A 253 -16.83 21.15 -12.08
C ALA A 253 -17.76 21.08 -10.86
N LEU A 254 -17.32 20.53 -9.73
CA LEU A 254 -18.13 20.51 -8.52
C LEU A 254 -18.31 21.96 -7.98
N GLU A 255 -19.51 22.33 -7.56
CA GLU A 255 -19.80 23.69 -7.04
C GLU A 255 -20.02 23.71 -5.52
N GLU A 256 -20.40 22.57 -4.94
CA GLU A 256 -20.75 22.44 -3.53
C GLU A 256 -20.01 21.26 -2.91
N PRO A 257 -19.69 21.30 -1.60
CA PRO A 257 -19.13 20.16 -0.89
C PRO A 257 -20.07 18.95 -0.92
N PRO A 258 -19.55 17.72 -0.74
CA PRO A 258 -20.38 16.53 -0.67
C PRO A 258 -21.30 16.60 0.54
N MET A 259 -22.60 16.69 0.30
CA MET A 259 -23.63 16.66 1.34
C MET A 259 -24.36 15.32 1.30
N LEU A 260 -24.58 14.73 2.47
CA LEU A 260 -25.50 13.60 2.58
C LEU A 260 -26.92 14.13 2.47
N ARG A 261 -27.67 13.68 1.47
CA ARG A 261 -29.10 13.96 1.41
C ARG A 261 -29.80 13.07 2.43
N THR A 262 -30.21 13.67 3.54
CA THR A 262 -31.10 13.02 4.52
C THR A 262 -32.51 13.04 3.93
N HIS A 263 -32.80 12.11 3.02
CA HIS A 263 -34.18 11.76 2.75
C HIS A 263 -34.57 10.66 3.73
N ASP A 264 -35.63 10.94 4.49
CA ASP A 264 -36.32 10.08 5.45
C ASP A 264 -35.80 8.62 5.52
N ASP A 265 -34.94 8.42 6.51
CA ASP A 265 -34.61 7.19 7.24
C ASP A 265 -33.96 5.93 6.63
N GLU A 266 -33.70 5.75 5.32
CA GLU A 266 -32.97 4.50 4.92
C GLU A 266 -31.75 4.64 4.01
N GLU A 267 -31.63 5.64 3.15
CA GLU A 267 -30.45 5.74 2.26
C GLU A 267 -29.97 7.19 2.10
N ALA A 268 -29.18 7.66 3.06
CA ALA A 268 -28.35 8.84 2.85
C ALA A 268 -27.45 8.62 1.62
N ARG A 269 -27.81 9.30 0.51
CA ARG A 269 -27.11 9.26 -0.78
C ARG A 269 -26.34 10.57 -0.98
N LEU A 270 -25.23 10.50 -1.70
CA LEU A 270 -24.46 11.68 -2.11
C LEU A 270 -25.20 12.40 -3.24
N GLN A 271 -24.85 13.66 -3.55
CA GLN A 271 -25.40 14.30 -4.74
C GLN A 271 -25.01 13.49 -6.01
N PRO A 272 -25.82 13.48 -7.07
CA PRO A 272 -25.57 12.64 -8.26
C PRO A 272 -24.17 12.78 -8.88
N CYS A 273 -23.59 13.99 -8.88
CA CYS A 273 -22.22 14.23 -9.36
C CYS A 273 -21.15 13.46 -8.57
N TYR A 274 -21.37 13.23 -7.28
CA TYR A 274 -20.48 12.44 -6.42
C TYR A 274 -20.76 10.94 -6.52
N GLU A 275 -21.99 10.52 -6.84
CA GLU A 275 -22.30 9.11 -7.09
C GLU A 275 -21.53 8.58 -8.31
N GLU A 276 -21.46 9.36 -9.40
CA GLU A 276 -20.68 8.98 -10.58
C GLU A 276 -19.18 8.83 -10.26
N LEU A 277 -18.62 9.74 -9.44
CA LEU A 277 -17.24 9.63 -8.98
C LEU A 277 -17.04 8.37 -8.14
N LEU A 278 -18.01 8.01 -7.29
CA LEU A 278 -17.93 6.81 -6.46
C LEU A 278 -18.00 5.53 -7.29
N GLU A 279 -18.87 5.48 -8.30
CA GLU A 279 -18.95 4.37 -9.26
C GLU A 279 -17.60 4.15 -9.97
N ARG A 280 -16.93 5.24 -10.37
CA ARG A 280 -15.58 5.18 -10.93
C ARG A 280 -14.57 4.60 -9.95
N VAL A 281 -14.60 5.02 -8.68
CA VAL A 281 -13.72 4.44 -7.64
C VAL A 281 -13.93 2.94 -7.51
N GLN A 282 -15.18 2.50 -7.47
CA GLN A 282 -15.52 1.07 -7.38
C GLN A 282 -15.06 0.29 -8.61
N SER A 283 -15.01 0.92 -9.78
CA SER A 283 -14.49 0.31 -11.01
C SER A 283 -12.97 0.07 -10.99
N TYR A 284 -12.22 0.78 -10.13
CA TYR A 284 -10.77 0.68 -10.10
C TYR A 284 -10.31 -0.59 -9.38
N ARG A 285 -9.98 -1.60 -10.18
CA ARG A 285 -9.57 -2.93 -9.69
C ARG A 285 -8.31 -2.93 -8.81
N TYR A 286 -7.38 -2.03 -9.08
CA TYR A 286 -6.06 -2.00 -8.42
C TYR A 286 -5.97 -0.90 -7.35
N GLN A 287 -7.03 -0.80 -6.56
CA GLN A 287 -7.20 0.19 -5.51
C GLN A 287 -7.99 -0.40 -4.33
N SER A 288 -7.59 -0.09 -3.10
CA SER A 288 -8.26 -0.64 -1.91
C SER A 288 -9.63 -0.01 -1.62
N ALA A 289 -9.92 1.22 -2.07
CA ALA A 289 -11.21 1.89 -1.84
C ALA A 289 -12.43 1.03 -2.19
N ARG A 290 -12.36 0.28 -3.28
CA ARG A 290 -13.43 -0.63 -3.72
C ARG A 290 -13.87 -1.59 -2.61
N TRP A 291 -12.93 -2.05 -1.77
CA TRP A 291 -13.19 -3.00 -0.69
C TRP A 291 -13.96 -2.38 0.46
N TYR A 292 -13.70 -1.10 0.75
CA TYR A 292 -14.44 -0.36 1.77
C TYR A 292 -15.86 0.00 1.29
N ILE A 293 -16.01 0.30 0.00
CA ILE A 293 -17.26 0.81 -0.55
C ILE A 293 -18.22 -0.32 -0.98
N GLY A 294 -17.73 -1.27 -1.78
CA GLY A 294 -18.56 -2.29 -2.44
C GLY A 294 -18.40 -3.71 -1.90
N GLY A 295 -17.45 -3.93 -0.98
CA GLY A 295 -17.13 -5.26 -0.46
C GLY A 295 -16.46 -6.19 -1.48
N CYS A 296 -16.41 -7.48 -1.15
CA CYS A 296 -15.68 -8.52 -1.89
C CYS A 296 -16.51 -9.05 -3.09
N GLN A 297 -16.55 -8.35 -4.22
CA GLN A 297 -17.26 -8.84 -5.43
C GLN A 297 -16.51 -9.95 -6.19
N GLY A 298 -16.06 -11.00 -5.49
CA GLY A 298 -15.43 -12.18 -6.10
C GLY A 298 -14.00 -12.00 -6.66
N GLU A 299 -13.50 -10.78 -6.79
CA GLU A 299 -12.10 -10.51 -7.11
C GLU A 299 -11.23 -10.51 -5.86
N GLU A 300 -9.93 -10.81 -5.99
CA GLU A 300 -9.01 -10.85 -4.85
C GLU A 300 -8.36 -9.47 -4.62
N PRO A 301 -8.46 -8.88 -3.41
CA PRO A 301 -7.75 -7.65 -3.09
C PRO A 301 -6.25 -7.93 -2.98
N ALA A 302 -5.42 -6.88 -3.00
CA ALA A 302 -4.07 -6.97 -2.46
C ALA A 302 -4.02 -6.83 -0.92
N LEU A 303 -5.13 -7.06 -0.22
CA LEU A 303 -5.23 -6.90 1.22
C LEU A 303 -4.92 -8.22 1.93
N THR A 304 -4.20 -8.15 3.05
CA THR A 304 -3.86 -9.31 3.90
C THR A 304 -3.44 -8.79 5.27
N ASP A 305 -3.61 -9.58 6.32
CA ASP A 305 -2.99 -9.33 7.62
C ASP A 305 -1.52 -9.84 7.72
N GLY A 306 -0.99 -10.38 6.62
CA GLY A 306 0.35 -10.95 6.53
C GLY A 306 0.48 -12.38 7.07
N THR A 307 -0.50 -12.87 7.83
CA THR A 307 -0.49 -14.19 8.47
C THR A 307 -1.25 -15.25 7.69
N ASP A 308 -2.01 -14.85 6.67
CA ASP A 308 -2.73 -15.74 5.76
C ASP A 308 -1.82 -16.54 4.80
N GLY A 309 -0.52 -16.59 5.04
CA GLY A 309 0.42 -17.39 4.26
C GLY A 309 0.18 -18.89 4.42
N ASN A 310 -0.19 -19.57 3.33
CA ASN A 310 -0.36 -21.03 3.32
C ASN A 310 1.00 -21.72 3.14
N TRP A 311 1.74 -21.91 4.22
CA TRP A 311 3.06 -22.57 4.18
C TRP A 311 2.95 -24.09 3.99
N ALA A 312 3.90 -24.66 3.26
CA ALA A 312 4.04 -26.10 3.14
C ALA A 312 4.38 -26.73 4.50
N SER A 313 3.82 -27.91 4.79
CA SER A 313 4.24 -28.70 5.95
C SER A 313 5.68 -29.18 5.81
N GLU A 314 6.29 -29.68 6.87
CA GLU A 314 7.64 -30.25 6.81
C GLU A 314 7.73 -31.41 5.81
N GLN A 315 6.70 -32.26 5.74
CA GLN A 315 6.66 -33.37 4.76
C GLN A 315 6.55 -32.87 3.32
N GLU A 316 5.73 -31.83 3.09
CA GLU A 316 5.64 -31.19 1.78
C GLU A 316 6.97 -30.51 1.42
N LEU A 317 7.64 -29.87 2.39
CA LEU A 317 8.93 -29.24 2.18
C LEU A 317 9.98 -30.28 1.77
N GLU A 318 10.11 -31.40 2.50
CA GLU A 318 11.03 -32.48 2.15
C GLU A 318 10.76 -33.04 0.75
N LEU A 319 9.49 -33.22 0.39
CA LEU A 319 9.09 -33.75 -0.91
C LEU A 319 9.40 -32.79 -2.07
N TRP A 320 9.19 -31.49 -1.88
CA TRP A 320 9.18 -30.51 -2.96
C TRP A 320 10.41 -29.59 -2.98
N TRP A 321 11.24 -29.57 -1.93
CA TRP A 321 12.35 -28.62 -1.84
C TRP A 321 13.46 -28.86 -2.87
N GLU A 322 13.71 -30.10 -3.26
CA GLU A 322 14.70 -30.41 -4.30
C GLU A 322 14.11 -30.37 -5.73
N VAL A 323 12.78 -30.29 -5.86
CA VAL A 323 12.10 -30.23 -7.16
C VAL A 323 12.36 -28.87 -7.83
N PRO A 324 12.81 -28.79 -9.09
CA PRO A 324 13.02 -27.51 -9.77
C PRO A 324 11.78 -26.61 -9.73
N VAL A 325 11.96 -25.29 -9.61
CA VAL A 325 10.83 -24.34 -9.44
C VAL A 325 9.80 -24.44 -10.56
N ARG A 326 10.24 -24.74 -11.79
CA ARG A 326 9.37 -24.92 -12.97
C ARG A 326 8.44 -26.15 -12.88
N ASP A 327 8.82 -27.13 -12.05
CA ASP A 327 8.12 -28.41 -11.89
C ASP A 327 7.27 -28.43 -10.59
N LEU A 328 7.28 -27.33 -9.81
CA LEU A 328 6.41 -27.18 -8.66
C LEU A 328 4.93 -27.00 -9.07
N PRO A 329 3.98 -27.38 -8.20
CA PRO A 329 2.57 -27.10 -8.44
C PRO A 329 2.31 -25.61 -8.69
N LYS A 330 1.37 -25.30 -9.58
CA LYS A 330 1.10 -23.93 -10.02
C LYS A 330 0.86 -22.99 -8.83
N GLY A 331 1.65 -21.93 -8.75
CA GLY A 331 1.55 -20.89 -7.73
C GLY A 331 2.31 -21.18 -6.44
N TRP A 332 2.94 -22.35 -6.31
CA TRP A 332 3.88 -22.63 -5.22
C TRP A 332 5.19 -21.89 -5.47
N ARG A 333 5.79 -21.36 -4.40
CA ARG A 333 7.06 -20.64 -4.48
C ARG A 333 7.98 -21.08 -3.35
N LYS A 334 9.23 -21.42 -3.70
CA LYS A 334 10.30 -21.59 -2.72
C LYS A 334 10.70 -20.22 -2.18
N VAL A 335 10.88 -20.15 -0.88
CA VAL A 335 11.22 -18.93 -0.16
C VAL A 335 12.26 -19.27 0.88
N TRP A 336 13.25 -18.40 1.04
CA TRP A 336 14.11 -18.38 2.21
C TRP A 336 13.62 -17.25 3.12
N PHE A 337 13.20 -17.58 4.34
CA PHE A 337 12.72 -16.61 5.30
C PHE A 337 13.22 -16.94 6.70
N LYS A 338 13.74 -15.92 7.42
CA LYS A 338 14.37 -16.09 8.74
C LYS A 338 15.39 -17.25 8.74
N GLU A 339 16.21 -17.30 7.69
CA GLU A 339 17.26 -18.32 7.46
C GLU A 339 16.75 -19.76 7.30
N ARG A 340 15.44 -19.96 7.13
CA ARG A 340 14.84 -21.27 6.92
C ARG A 340 14.29 -21.41 5.49
N PRO A 341 14.50 -22.57 4.85
CA PRO A 341 13.81 -22.89 3.61
C PRO A 341 12.33 -23.09 3.89
N GLY A 342 11.48 -22.63 3.00
CA GLY A 342 10.04 -22.80 3.07
C GLY A 342 9.42 -22.78 1.69
N ILE A 343 8.22 -23.36 1.56
CA ILE A 343 7.44 -23.27 0.33
C ILE A 343 6.13 -22.57 0.67
N LEU A 344 5.90 -21.43 0.04
CA LEU A 344 4.63 -20.71 0.16
C LEU A 344 3.68 -21.19 -0.94
N LYS A 345 2.54 -21.73 -0.52
CA LYS A 345 1.47 -22.21 -1.39
C LYS A 345 0.46 -21.08 -1.64
N PRO A 346 -0.39 -21.18 -2.68
CA PRO A 346 -1.53 -20.28 -2.84
C PRO A 346 -2.45 -20.32 -1.61
N THR A 347 -2.77 -19.14 -1.08
CA THR A 347 -3.75 -19.00 0.00
C THR A 347 -5.16 -19.11 -0.57
N LEU A 348 -5.91 -20.09 -0.08
CA LEU A 348 -7.31 -20.30 -0.45
C LEU A 348 -8.16 -19.13 0.02
N ALA A 349 -9.19 -18.75 -0.75
CA ALA A 349 -10.01 -17.56 -0.47
C ALA A 349 -10.64 -17.57 0.94
N HIS A 350 -11.05 -18.74 1.44
CA HIS A 350 -11.64 -18.88 2.78
C HIS A 350 -10.63 -18.86 3.93
N ALA A 351 -9.34 -19.07 3.64
CA ALA A 351 -8.26 -19.03 4.63
C ALA A 351 -7.64 -17.62 4.74
N ARG A 352 -8.14 -16.66 3.97
CA ARG A 352 -7.66 -15.28 4.00
C ARG A 352 -8.20 -14.56 5.21
N SER A 353 -7.31 -13.86 5.88
CA SER A 353 -7.62 -12.96 6.97
C SER A 353 -7.22 -11.53 6.58
N TYR A 354 -8.04 -10.59 7.01
CA TYR A 354 -7.84 -9.17 6.79
C TYR A 354 -7.77 -8.52 8.17
N MET A 355 -6.81 -7.62 8.35
CA MET A 355 -6.70 -6.88 9.60
C MET A 355 -7.92 -5.96 9.75
N GLU A 356 -8.61 -6.06 10.89
CA GLU A 356 -9.44 -4.97 11.38
C GLU A 356 -8.54 -3.86 11.90
N ASN A 357 -8.63 -2.68 11.30
CA ASN A 357 -7.87 -1.51 11.75
C ASN A 357 -8.81 -0.44 12.31
N PRO A 358 -8.31 0.49 13.15
CA PRO A 358 -9.13 1.51 13.78
C PRO A 358 -9.91 2.37 12.78
N PHE A 359 -9.32 2.68 11.62
CA PHE A 359 -10.01 3.42 10.57
C PHE A 359 -11.25 2.66 10.07
N ILE A 360 -11.13 1.38 9.71
CA ILE A 360 -12.25 0.55 9.27
C ILE A 360 -13.33 0.45 10.34
N ALA A 361 -12.94 0.30 11.61
CA ALA A 361 -13.88 0.23 12.73
C ALA A 361 -14.69 1.53 12.90
N ARG A 362 -14.08 2.69 12.60
CA ARG A 362 -14.74 4.00 12.68
C ARG A 362 -15.66 4.28 11.47
N LEU A 363 -15.46 3.62 10.34
CA LEU A 363 -16.32 3.81 9.16
C LEU A 363 -17.78 3.34 9.40
N GLY A 364 -18.02 2.45 10.36
CA GLY A 364 -19.36 1.98 10.73
C GLY A 364 -19.43 0.48 11.00
N SER A 365 -20.52 0.03 11.62
CA SER A 365 -20.71 -1.38 12.03
C SER A 365 -21.21 -2.31 10.92
N THR A 366 -21.83 -1.76 9.87
CA THR A 366 -22.31 -2.54 8.71
C THR A 366 -21.48 -2.23 7.46
N PRO A 367 -21.32 -3.16 6.51
CA PRO A 367 -20.66 -2.89 5.23
C PRO A 367 -21.24 -1.67 4.51
N GLN A 368 -22.57 -1.51 4.51
CA GLN A 368 -23.25 -0.38 3.90
C GLN A 368 -22.94 0.94 4.60
N ALA A 369 -22.92 0.96 5.94
CA ALA A 369 -22.51 2.14 6.70
C ALA A 369 -21.05 2.50 6.40
N ARG A 370 -20.15 1.51 6.38
CA ARG A 370 -18.73 1.71 6.06
C ARG A 370 -18.53 2.32 4.68
N GLY A 371 -19.20 1.77 3.67
CA GLY A 371 -19.10 2.28 2.31
C GLY A 371 -19.60 3.71 2.18
N ARG A 372 -20.72 4.05 2.84
CA ARG A 372 -21.26 5.43 2.86
C ARG A 372 -20.31 6.41 3.54
N THR A 373 -19.84 6.08 4.75
CA THR A 373 -18.92 6.95 5.50
C THR A 373 -17.62 7.16 4.73
N PHE A 374 -17.05 6.08 4.18
CA PHE A 374 -15.82 6.16 3.39
C PHE A 374 -16.02 7.00 2.12
N ALA A 375 -17.12 6.80 1.39
CA ALA A 375 -17.45 7.58 0.21
C ALA A 375 -17.50 9.08 0.53
N ARG A 376 -18.19 9.46 1.61
CA ARG A 376 -18.27 10.87 2.05
C ARG A 376 -16.89 11.44 2.40
N LEU A 377 -16.09 10.74 3.19
CA LEU A 377 -14.76 11.17 3.59
C LEU A 377 -13.84 11.33 2.36
N LEU A 378 -13.89 10.38 1.43
CA LEU A 378 -13.12 10.41 0.19
C LEU A 378 -13.50 11.62 -0.68
N MET A 379 -14.80 11.85 -0.89
CA MET A 379 -15.26 12.99 -1.68
C MET A 379 -14.90 14.32 -1.01
N SER A 380 -14.99 14.40 0.32
CA SER A 380 -14.62 15.60 1.08
C SER A 380 -13.11 15.87 0.92
N THR A 381 -12.29 14.83 0.98
CA THR A 381 -10.84 14.91 0.75
C THR A 381 -10.51 15.39 -0.67
N CYS A 382 -11.25 14.93 -1.68
CA CYS A 382 -11.09 15.42 -3.05
C CYS A 382 -11.48 16.90 -3.18
N TRP A 383 -12.63 17.29 -2.64
CA TRP A 383 -13.16 18.66 -2.65
C TRP A 383 -12.20 19.66 -1.99
N HIS A 384 -11.78 19.39 -0.74
CA HIS A 384 -10.87 20.29 -0.02
C HIS A 384 -9.46 20.32 -0.62
N GLY A 385 -9.02 19.23 -1.25
CA GLY A 385 -7.74 19.19 -1.96
C GLY A 385 -7.73 20.06 -3.21
N ARG A 386 -8.87 20.21 -3.89
CA ARG A 386 -9.03 21.11 -5.04
C ARG A 386 -8.96 22.57 -4.60
N ASN A 387 -9.75 22.97 -3.61
CA ASN A 387 -9.88 24.38 -3.24
C ASN A 387 -8.57 25.00 -2.73
N ARG A 388 -7.66 24.19 -2.17
CA ARG A 388 -6.33 24.66 -1.80
C ARG A 388 -5.49 25.10 -2.99
N ARG A 389 -5.53 24.37 -4.11
CA ARG A 389 -4.76 24.72 -5.33
C ARG A 389 -5.18 26.08 -5.88
N VAL A 390 -6.48 26.36 -5.85
CA VAL A 390 -7.02 27.64 -6.33
C VAL A 390 -6.50 28.81 -5.48
N CYS A 391 -6.38 28.62 -4.16
CA CYS A 391 -5.81 29.64 -3.28
C CYS A 391 -4.31 29.87 -3.50
N ASP A 392 -3.54 28.80 -3.77
CA ASP A 392 -2.10 28.90 -4.00
C ASP A 392 -1.77 29.61 -5.34
N ASP A 393 -2.61 29.43 -6.37
CA ASP A 393 -2.45 30.08 -7.67
C ASP A 393 -2.74 31.61 -7.62
N ASP A 394 -3.59 32.06 -6.69
CA ASP A 394 -3.95 33.48 -6.53
C ASP A 394 -2.85 34.31 -5.82
N GLU A 395 -1.91 33.66 -5.11
CA GLU A 395 -0.79 34.35 -4.43
C GLU A 395 0.38 34.71 -5.36
N GLY A 396 0.26 34.47 -6.68
CA GLY A 396 1.25 34.90 -7.66
C GLY A 396 2.58 34.14 -7.59
N ASN A 397 2.62 33.01 -6.91
CA ASN A 397 3.66 32.02 -7.14
C ASN A 397 3.40 31.37 -8.50
N GLU A 398 4.36 31.43 -9.42
CA GLU A 398 4.26 30.71 -10.69
C GLU A 398 3.85 29.25 -10.40
N PRO A 399 2.88 28.69 -11.14
CA PRO A 399 2.40 27.34 -10.90
C PRO A 399 3.57 26.38 -11.12
N GLY A 400 4.26 26.04 -10.03
CA GLY A 400 5.25 25.00 -10.00
C GLY A 400 4.57 23.76 -10.53
N VAL A 401 5.09 23.20 -11.62
CA VAL A 401 4.55 22.00 -12.25
C VAL A 401 4.38 20.95 -11.15
N VAL A 402 3.13 20.73 -10.72
CA VAL A 402 2.82 19.70 -9.73
C VAL A 402 2.89 18.37 -10.48
N ASP A 403 4.10 17.82 -10.54
CA ASP A 403 4.38 16.51 -11.12
C ASP A 403 3.63 15.43 -10.32
N PHE A 404 2.56 14.91 -10.92
CA PHE A 404 1.71 13.83 -10.38
C PHE A 404 2.44 12.47 -10.30
#